data_AF-A0A290Z7T8-F1
#
_entry.id   AF-A0A290Z7T8-F1
#
_cell.length_a   1.000
_cell.length_b   1.000
_cell.length_c   1.000
_cell.angle_alpha   90.00
_cell.angle_beta   90.00
_cell.angle_gamma   90.00
#
_symmetry.space_group_name_H-M   'P 1'
#
loop_
_entity.id
_entity.type
_entity.pdbx_description
1 polymer ?
#
loop_
_entity_poly.entity_id
_entity_poly.type
_entity_poly.pdbx_seq_one_letter_code
_entity_poly.pdbx_strand_id
1 'polypeptide(L)'
;MVRELELYARRVTRALGLSGDSSCLQGEQPASVYLALDGALPDFPDRDVALLWDENRGWAAAVEADGQDPVVVARFGAEVRPAPDDVANWVDGLLEDVEVPQSRIA
;
A
#
# COMPACT_ATOMS: atom_id res chain seq x y z
N MET A 1 -15.94 7.88 -11.16
CA MET A 1 -14.91 8.01 -10.12
C MET A 1 -14.45 6.64 -9.66
N VAL A 2 -15.35 5.78 -9.15
CA VAL A 2 -15.04 4.39 -8.75
C VAL A 2 -14.31 3.60 -9.84
N ARG A 3 -14.82 3.60 -11.08
CA ARG A 3 -14.18 2.86 -12.20
C ARG A 3 -12.75 3.28 -12.53
N GLU A 4 -12.42 4.56 -12.42
CA GLU A 4 -11.05 5.06 -12.65
C GLU A 4 -10.12 4.61 -11.52
N LEU A 5 -10.61 4.60 -10.28
CA LEU A 5 -9.87 4.09 -9.13
C LEU A 5 -9.67 2.58 -9.22
N GLU A 6 -10.70 1.82 -9.62
CA GLU A 6 -10.58 0.38 -9.88
C GLU A 6 -9.51 0.07 -10.94
N LEU A 7 -9.48 0.84 -12.03
CA LEU A 7 -8.47 0.70 -13.08
C LEU A 7 -7.08 1.05 -12.58
N TYR A 8 -6.96 2.11 -11.78
CA TYR A 8 -5.70 2.50 -11.16
C TYR A 8 -5.18 1.43 -10.19
N ALA A 9 -6.02 0.97 -9.26
CA ALA A 9 -5.68 -0.07 -8.31
C ALA A 9 -5.20 -1.35 -9.03
N ARG A 10 -5.90 -1.78 -10.09
CA ARG A 10 -5.47 -2.93 -10.92
C ARG A 10 -4.10 -2.73 -11.56
N ARG A 11 -3.74 -1.51 -11.97
CA ARG A 11 -2.40 -1.22 -12.51
C ARG A 11 -1.34 -1.30 -11.42
N VAL A 12 -1.63 -0.82 -10.22
CA VAL A 12 -0.74 -0.95 -9.05
C VAL A 12 -0.54 -2.41 -8.67
N THR A 13 -1.62 -3.19 -8.54
CA THR A 13 -1.56 -4.64 -8.28
C THR A 13 -0.68 -5.36 -9.30
N ARG A 14 -0.83 -5.01 -10.59
CA ARG A 14 0.00 -5.59 -11.66
C ARG A 14 1.47 -5.18 -11.56
N ALA A 15 1.75 -3.91 -11.24
CA ALA A 15 3.12 -3.42 -11.09
C ALA A 15 3.83 -4.10 -9.90
N LEU A 16 3.08 -4.42 -8.84
CA LEU A 16 3.54 -5.19 -7.68
C LEU A 16 3.72 -6.70 -7.96
N GLY A 17 3.38 -7.19 -9.16
CA GLY A 17 3.45 -8.63 -9.47
C GLY A 17 2.41 -9.50 -8.76
N LEU A 18 1.46 -8.89 -8.05
CA LEU A 18 0.42 -9.60 -7.32
C LEU A 18 -0.56 -10.26 -8.31
N SER A 19 -0.72 -11.57 -8.17
CA SER A 19 -1.44 -12.40 -9.15
C SER A 19 -2.89 -12.75 -8.74
N GLY A 20 -3.39 -12.19 -7.63
CA GLY A 20 -4.68 -12.57 -7.03
C GLY A 20 -5.71 -11.44 -6.92
N ASP A 21 -6.98 -11.82 -6.70
CA ASP A 21 -8.13 -10.96 -6.36
C ASP A 21 -8.02 -10.33 -4.95
N SER A 22 -6.82 -10.21 -4.38
CA SER A 22 -6.56 -9.72 -3.01
C SER A 22 -6.63 -8.19 -2.91
N SER A 23 -7.56 -7.57 -3.63
CA SER A 23 -7.80 -6.13 -3.57
C SER A 23 -9.24 -5.87 -3.11
N CYS A 24 -9.40 -5.30 -1.92
CA CYS A 24 -10.68 -4.80 -1.45
C CYS A 24 -10.78 -3.31 -1.81
N LEU A 25 -11.71 -2.98 -2.70
CA LEU A 25 -12.01 -1.60 -3.07
C LEU A 25 -13.29 -1.17 -2.37
N GLN A 26 -13.18 -0.19 -1.47
CA GLN A 26 -14.36 0.44 -0.89
C GLN A 26 -14.64 1.73 -1.67
N GLY A 27 -15.71 1.69 -2.46
CA GLY A 27 -16.11 2.78 -3.36
C GLY A 27 -17.01 3.86 -2.73
N GLU A 28 -17.37 3.73 -1.44
CA GLU A 28 -18.10 4.75 -0.69
C GLU A 28 -17.13 5.83 -0.22
N GLN A 29 -17.52 7.10 -0.27
CA GLN A 29 -16.64 8.20 0.12
C GLN A 29 -16.41 8.22 1.64
N PRO A 30 -15.14 8.31 2.11
CA PRO A 30 -13.92 8.42 1.30
C PRO A 30 -13.50 7.09 0.68
N ALA A 31 -13.18 7.13 -0.63
CA ALA A 31 -12.79 5.91 -1.33
C ALA A 31 -11.45 5.38 -0.81
N SER A 32 -11.37 4.07 -0.62
CA SER A 32 -10.16 3.41 -0.11
C SER A 32 -9.83 2.13 -0.87
N VAL A 33 -8.54 1.80 -0.87
CA VAL A 33 -8.01 0.55 -1.43
C VAL A 33 -7.22 -0.16 -0.34
N TYR A 34 -7.45 -1.46 -0.22
CA TYR A 34 -6.63 -2.36 0.59
C TYR A 34 -6.03 -3.42 -0.35
N LEU A 35 -4.70 -3.58 -0.30
CA LEU A 35 -3.94 -4.60 -1.01
C LEU A 35 -3.08 -5.37 -0.01
N ALA A 36 -3.27 -6.68 0.12
CA ALA A 36 -2.32 -7.51 0.84
C ALA A 36 -1.04 -7.68 0.00
N LEU A 37 0.13 -7.52 0.62
CA LEU A 37 1.43 -7.72 -0.01
C LEU A 37 1.99 -9.10 0.35
N ASP A 38 2.72 -9.68 -0.60
CA ASP A 38 3.56 -10.84 -0.31
C ASP A 38 4.90 -10.37 0.27
N GLY A 39 5.30 -10.92 1.41
CA GLY A 39 6.55 -10.57 2.09
C GLY A 39 6.34 -10.00 3.49
N ALA A 40 7.43 -9.60 4.12
CA ALA A 40 7.42 -9.00 5.45
C ALA A 40 8.35 -7.79 5.48
N LEU A 41 8.04 -6.82 6.33
CA LEU A 41 8.96 -5.72 6.59
C LEU A 41 10.10 -6.24 7.49
N PRO A 42 11.35 -5.79 7.29
CA PRO A 42 12.49 -6.17 8.13
C PRO A 42 12.28 -5.86 9.61
N ASP A 43 11.64 -4.72 9.91
CA ASP A 43 11.27 -4.30 11.27
C ASP A 43 10.10 -5.13 11.85
N PHE A 44 9.34 -5.85 11.01
CA PHE A 44 8.15 -6.62 11.39
C PHE A 44 8.07 -7.98 10.64
N PRO A 45 9.03 -8.90 10.86
CA PRO A 45 9.18 -10.11 10.05
C PRO A 45 8.02 -11.12 10.21
N ASP A 46 7.29 -11.04 11.33
CA ASP A 46 6.18 -11.95 11.66
C ASP A 46 4.80 -11.33 11.37
N ARG A 47 4.75 -10.18 10.69
CA ARG A 47 3.50 -9.45 10.42
C ARG A 47 3.24 -9.34 8.94
N ASP A 48 2.01 -9.67 8.56
CA ASP A 48 1.52 -9.43 7.20
C ASP A 48 1.50 -7.92 6.91
N VAL A 49 1.88 -7.57 5.69
CA VAL A 49 1.97 -6.19 5.22
C VAL A 49 0.82 -5.91 4.25
N ALA A 50 0.19 -4.76 4.42
CA ALA A 50 -0.86 -4.27 3.55
C ALA A 50 -0.52 -2.88 3.01
N LEU A 51 -0.92 -2.65 1.77
CA LEU A 51 -0.92 -1.35 1.11
C LEU A 51 -2.32 -0.75 1.23
N LEU A 52 -2.39 0.42 1.84
CA LEU A 52 -3.62 1.19 2.03
C LEU A 52 -3.58 2.42 1.15
N TRP A 53 -4.65 2.67 0.40
CA TRP A 53 -4.87 3.93 -0.29
C TRP A 53 -6.07 4.66 0.30
N ASP A 54 -5.93 5.97 0.48
CA ASP A 54 -7.02 6.87 0.84
C ASP A 54 -7.03 8.06 -0.13
N GLU A 55 -8.23 8.50 -0.53
CA GLU A 55 -8.40 9.58 -1.51
C GLU A 55 -7.79 10.94 -1.07
N ASN A 56 -7.55 11.14 0.23
CA ASN A 56 -6.98 12.36 0.77
C ASN A 56 -5.49 12.23 1.09
N ARG A 57 -5.01 11.01 1.36
CA ARG A 57 -3.67 10.75 1.89
C ARG A 57 -2.77 9.94 0.97
N GLY A 58 -3.31 9.37 -0.11
CA GLY A 58 -2.55 8.51 -1.02
C GLY A 58 -2.19 7.17 -0.39
N TRP A 59 -1.05 6.61 -0.81
CA TRP A 59 -0.60 5.29 -0.41
C TRP A 59 0.15 5.27 0.93
N ALA A 60 -0.06 4.21 1.68
CA ALA A 60 0.64 3.90 2.91
C ALA A 60 0.86 2.39 3.04
N ALA A 61 1.96 2.01 3.68
CA ALA A 61 2.22 0.63 4.08
C ALA A 61 1.82 0.50 5.54
N ALA A 62 1.09 -0.56 5.83
CA ALA A 62 0.63 -0.90 7.16
C ALA A 62 0.97 -2.35 7.48
N VAL A 63 1.15 -2.65 8.75
CA VAL A 63 1.26 -4.01 9.25
C VAL A 63 -0.03 -4.41 9.93
N GLU A 64 -0.46 -5.65 9.72
CA GLU A 64 -1.63 -6.19 10.40
C GLU A 64 -1.38 -6.28 11.92
N ALA A 65 -2.41 -5.92 12.69
CA ALA A 65 -2.38 -5.97 14.15
C ALA A 65 -3.46 -6.93 14.66
N ASP A 66 -3.14 -7.75 15.66
CA ASP A 66 -4.01 -8.84 16.12
C ASP A 66 -5.38 -8.32 16.60
N GLY A 67 -6.40 -8.50 15.75
CA GLY A 67 -7.78 -8.09 16.05
C GLY A 67 -8.01 -6.57 16.09
N GLN A 68 -7.10 -5.78 15.53
CA GLN A 68 -7.20 -4.31 15.46
C GLN A 68 -7.01 -3.81 14.03
N ASP A 69 -7.26 -2.52 13.81
CA ASP A 69 -6.99 -1.88 12.53
C ASP A 69 -5.48 -1.95 12.17
N PRO A 70 -5.13 -2.12 10.89
CA PRO A 70 -3.75 -2.12 10.45
C PRO A 70 -3.00 -0.86 10.87
N VAL A 71 -1.77 -1.01 11.32
CA VAL A 71 -0.94 0.10 11.81
C VAL A 71 -0.08 0.61 10.67
N VAL A 72 -0.30 1.86 10.25
CA VAL A 72 0.52 2.50 9.22
C VAL A 72 1.95 2.73 9.73
N VAL A 73 2.92 2.21 8.99
CA VAL A 73 4.36 2.29 9.31
C VAL A 73 5.14 3.15 8.33
N ALA A 74 4.65 3.31 7.10
CA ALA A 74 5.25 4.18 6.09
C ALA A 74 4.19 4.82 5.18
N ARG A 75 4.51 5.98 4.59
CA ARG A 75 3.65 6.67 3.62
C ARG A 75 4.40 7.02 2.35
N PHE A 76 3.73 6.86 1.21
CA PHE A 76 4.22 7.30 -0.08
C PHE A 76 4.01 8.80 -0.22
N GLY A 77 5.06 9.59 0.04
CA GLY A 77 5.11 11.03 -0.21
C GLY A 77 3.82 11.82 0.11
N ALA A 78 3.53 12.83 -0.71
CA ALA A 78 2.29 13.62 -0.64
C ALA A 78 1.39 13.42 -1.87
N GLU A 79 1.81 12.62 -2.84
CA GLU A 79 1.07 12.39 -4.06
C GLU A 79 -0.03 11.35 -3.83
N VAL A 80 -1.29 11.73 -4.10
CA VAL A 80 -2.42 10.85 -3.86
C VAL A 80 -2.47 9.70 -4.88
N ARG A 81 -2.13 9.95 -6.16
CA ARG A 81 -2.19 8.94 -7.23
C ARG A 81 -0.90 8.92 -8.05
N PRO A 82 0.22 8.48 -7.45
CA PRO A 82 1.50 8.33 -8.15
C PRO A 82 1.44 7.31 -9.27
N ALA A 83 2.46 7.27 -10.12
CA ALA A 83 2.56 6.25 -11.14
C ALA A 83 2.62 4.84 -10.49
N PRO A 84 1.95 3.83 -11.06
CA PRO A 84 1.94 2.48 -10.48
C PRO A 84 3.33 1.89 -10.26
N ASP A 85 4.28 2.14 -11.17
CA ASP A 85 5.65 1.67 -11.06
C ASP A 85 6.40 2.34 -9.91
N ASP A 86 6.10 3.61 -9.59
CA ASP A 86 6.71 4.31 -8.45
C ASP A 86 6.24 3.69 -7.12
N VAL A 87 4.97 3.30 -7.03
CA VAL A 87 4.44 2.59 -5.85
C VAL A 87 5.12 1.23 -5.72
N ALA A 88 5.28 0.49 -6.83
CA ALA A 88 5.92 -0.82 -6.81
C ALA A 88 7.39 -0.74 -6.37
N ASN A 89 8.17 0.19 -6.93
CA ASN A 89 9.57 0.40 -6.52
C ASN A 89 9.69 0.81 -5.06
N TRP A 90 8.76 1.63 -4.57
CA TRP A 90 8.73 2.02 -3.16
C TRP A 90 8.45 0.83 -2.23
N VAL A 91 7.51 -0.04 -2.59
CA VAL A 91 7.21 -1.27 -1.84
C VAL A 91 8.39 -2.23 -1.83
N ASP A 92 8.99 -2.46 -3.00
CA ASP A 92 10.17 -3.33 -3.14
C ASP A 92 11.29 -2.88 -2.19
N GLY A 93 11.59 -1.57 -2.18
CA GLY A 93 12.57 -1.01 -1.25
C GLY A 93 12.22 -1.21 0.22
N LEU A 94 10.93 -1.14 0.61
CA LEU A 94 10.49 -1.40 1.98
C LEU A 94 10.69 -2.87 2.40
N LEU A 95 10.49 -3.80 1.48
CA LEU A 95 10.62 -5.25 1.73
C LEU A 95 12.08 -5.71 1.70
N GLU A 96 12.94 -5.08 0.88
CA GLU A 96 14.35 -5.46 0.71
C GLU A 96 15.31 -4.90 1.79
N ASP A 97 14.81 -4.27 2.85
CA ASP A 97 15.63 -3.51 3.84
C ASP A 97 16.49 -2.41 3.19
N VAL A 98 16.07 -1.93 2.02
CA VAL A 98 16.73 -0.80 1.37
C VAL A 98 16.20 0.45 2.07
N GLU A 99 17.09 1.28 2.62
CA GLU A 99 16.70 2.54 3.27
C GLU A 99 15.94 3.42 2.27
N VAL A 100 14.62 3.30 2.24
CA VAL A 100 13.76 4.08 1.36
C VAL A 100 13.68 5.49 1.95
N PRO A 101 14.12 6.54 1.24
CA PRO A 101 14.23 7.86 1.84
C PRO A 101 12.86 8.53 1.93
N GLN A 102 11.99 8.12 2.86
CA GLN A 102 10.77 8.86 3.21
C GLN A 102 10.46 8.79 4.72
N SER A 103 10.57 9.96 5.36
CA SER A 103 10.32 10.31 6.76
C SER A 103 9.55 9.27 7.59
N ARG A 104 10.26 8.55 8.47
CA ARG A 104 9.65 7.82 9.60
C ARG A 104 8.83 8.81 10.42
N ILE A 105 7.53 8.55 10.52
CA ILE A 105 6.64 9.33 11.40
C ILE A 105 6.97 8.87 12.82
N ALA A 106 7.62 9.76 13.58
CA ALA A 106 7.94 9.58 15.00
C ALA A 106 6.69 9.69 15.89
#